data_AF-B4VY33-F1
#
_entry.id   AF-B4VY33-F1
#
_cell.length_a   1.000
_cell.length_b   1.000
_cell.length_c   1.000
_cell.angle_alpha   90.00
_cell.angle_beta   90.00
_cell.angle_gamma   90.00
#
_symmetry.space_group_name_H-M   'P 1'
#
loop_
_entity.id
_entity.type
_entity.pdbx_description
1 polymer ?
#
loop_
_entity_poly.entity_id
_entity_poly.type
_entity_poly.pdbx_seq_one_letter_code
_entity_poly.pdbx_strand_id
1 'polypeptide(L)'
;MNEAATESGIYGSYLRNIWRELQDNPALIPALKKVVDTNNDVELASKLAYQLESLGLVHLTRNKVTIRCELYRDYFGSRLANFGEGS
;
A
#
# COMPACT_ATOMS: atom_id res chain seq x y z
N MET A 1 -12.46 -18.70 20.27
CA MET A 1 -11.47 -17.61 20.23
C MET A 1 -10.96 -17.45 18.81
N ASN A 2 -11.75 -16.84 17.91
CA ASN A 2 -11.24 -16.44 16.60
C ASN A 2 -12.10 -15.30 16.03
N GLU A 3 -12.11 -14.16 16.72
CA GLU A 3 -12.79 -12.94 16.29
C GLU A 3 -11.77 -11.82 15.95
N ALA A 4 -10.55 -12.19 15.57
CA ALA A 4 -9.49 -11.23 15.21
C ALA A 4 -9.28 -11.08 13.68
N ALA A 5 -10.12 -11.71 12.86
CA ALA A 5 -9.89 -11.86 11.43
C ALA A 5 -10.93 -11.17 10.51
N THR A 6 -11.87 -10.40 11.05
CA THR A 6 -12.91 -9.74 10.25
C THR A 6 -12.85 -8.23 10.40
N GLU A 7 -12.39 -7.58 9.33
CA GLU A 7 -12.70 -6.25 8.77
C GLU A 7 -13.03 -5.00 9.63
N SER A 8 -13.30 -5.07 10.94
CA SER A 8 -13.82 -3.92 11.69
C SER A 8 -13.05 -3.53 12.97
N GLY A 9 -12.08 -4.30 13.44
CA GLY A 9 -11.42 -4.02 14.73
C GLY A 9 -10.05 -3.33 14.65
N ILE A 10 -9.08 -3.98 13.99
CA ILE A 10 -7.65 -3.63 14.18
C ILE A 10 -6.99 -3.26 12.85
N TYR A 11 -7.22 -4.04 11.79
CA TYR A 11 -6.64 -3.79 10.47
C TYR A 11 -7.23 -2.56 9.78
N GLY A 12 -8.54 -2.31 9.87
CA GLY A 12 -9.16 -1.14 9.24
C GLY A 12 -8.61 0.19 9.76
N SER A 13 -8.37 0.28 11.07
CA SER A 13 -7.78 1.47 11.70
C SER A 13 -6.31 1.66 11.30
N TYR A 14 -5.54 0.57 11.27
CA TYR A 14 -4.17 0.56 10.78
C TYR A 14 -4.07 0.97 9.30
N LEU A 15 -4.88 0.40 8.43
CA LEU A 15 -4.93 0.72 7.00
C LEU A 15 -5.38 2.17 6.75
N ARG A 16 -6.32 2.69 7.53
CA ARG A 16 -6.69 4.12 7.49
C ARG A 16 -5.57 5.04 7.95
N ASN A 17 -4.76 4.61 8.93
CA ASN A 17 -3.60 5.39 9.36
C ASN A 17 -2.56 5.44 8.23
N ILE A 18 -2.24 4.29 7.64
CA ILE A 18 -1.33 4.24 6.48
C ILE A 18 -1.87 5.06 5.31
N TRP A 19 -3.18 4.99 5.03
CA TRP A 19 -3.79 5.83 3.99
C TRP A 19 -3.66 7.33 4.27
N ARG A 20 -3.67 7.75 5.53
CA ARG A 20 -3.40 9.15 5.91
C ARG A 20 -1.93 9.52 5.66
N GLU A 21 -0.99 8.68 6.06
CA GLU A 21 0.44 8.89 5.80
C GLU A 21 0.75 9.01 4.30
N LEU A 22 0.06 8.21 3.47
CA LEU A 22 0.17 8.27 2.02
C LEU A 22 -0.41 9.56 1.43
N GLN A 23 -1.46 10.12 2.02
CA GLN A 23 -2.03 11.40 1.59
C GLN A 23 -1.16 12.59 2.00
N ASP A 24 -0.51 12.51 3.17
CA ASP A 24 0.47 13.50 3.62
C ASP A 24 1.72 13.50 2.72
N ASN A 25 2.08 12.33 2.19
CA ASN A 25 3.19 12.14 1.27
C ASN A 25 2.71 11.71 -0.13
N PRO A 26 2.18 12.63 -0.95
CA PRO A 26 1.61 12.31 -2.26
C PRO A 26 2.61 11.67 -3.23
N ALA A 27 3.92 11.78 -2.98
CA ALA A 27 4.95 11.07 -3.74
C ALA A 27 4.89 9.54 -3.60
N LEU A 28 4.30 9.02 -2.51
CA LEU A 28 4.13 7.58 -2.26
C LEU A 28 2.91 7.00 -3.00
N ILE A 29 1.89 7.82 -3.29
CA ILE A 29 0.68 7.42 -4.03
C ILE A 29 1.01 6.76 -5.38
N PRO A 30 1.77 7.39 -6.30
CA PRO A 30 2.07 6.78 -7.60
C PRO A 30 3.00 5.56 -7.48
N ALA A 31 3.86 5.53 -6.45
CA ALA A 31 4.73 4.40 -6.17
C ALA A 31 3.92 3.17 -5.70
N LEU A 32 3.00 3.37 -4.75
CA LEU A 32 2.09 2.33 -4.30
C LEU A 32 1.16 1.89 -5.44
N LYS A 33 0.66 2.83 -6.25
CA LYS A 33 -0.16 2.52 -7.44
C LYS A 33 0.54 1.54 -8.37
N LYS A 34 1.82 1.77 -8.70
CA LYS A 34 2.59 0.80 -9.52
C LYS A 34 2.64 -0.59 -8.88
N VAL A 35 2.87 -0.66 -7.57
CA VAL A 35 2.96 -1.93 -6.84
C VAL A 35 1.62 -2.68 -6.80
N VAL A 36 0.50 -1.97 -6.62
CA VAL A 36 -0.84 -2.61 -6.61
C VAL A 36 -1.36 -2.93 -8.01
N ASP A 37 -0.88 -2.25 -9.04
CA ASP A 37 -1.26 -2.49 -10.44
C ASP A 37 -0.44 -3.63 -11.08
N THR A 38 0.79 -3.83 -10.61
CA THR A 38 1.69 -4.87 -11.10
C THR A 38 1.65 -6.10 -10.21
N ASN A 39 1.49 -7.29 -10.80
CA ASN A 39 1.60 -8.57 -10.09
C ASN A 39 3.05 -9.01 -9.83
N ASN A 40 4.00 -8.39 -10.53
CA ASN A 40 5.43 -8.65 -10.40
C ASN A 40 6.10 -7.63 -9.48
N ASP A 41 7.39 -7.84 -9.26
CA ASP A 41 8.23 -6.92 -8.56
C ASP A 41 8.36 -5.58 -9.32
N VAL A 42 8.28 -4.47 -8.60
CA VAL A 42 8.30 -3.12 -9.16
C VAL A 42 9.59 -2.42 -8.75
N GLU A 43 10.30 -1.84 -9.71
CA GLU A 43 11.43 -0.98 -9.40
C GLU A 43 10.94 0.41 -8.97
N LEU A 44 11.31 0.81 -7.76
CA LEU A 44 11.00 2.12 -7.19
C LEU A 44 12.29 2.81 -6.76
N ALA A 45 12.25 4.14 -6.73
CA ALA A 45 13.34 4.91 -6.15
C ALA A 45 13.56 4.48 -4.70
N SER A 46 14.81 4.29 -4.28
CA SER A 46 15.15 3.71 -2.97
C SER A 46 14.45 4.46 -1.83
N LYS A 47 14.35 5.79 -1.90
CA LYS A 47 13.61 6.61 -0.91
C LYS A 47 12.13 6.23 -0.79
N LEU A 48 11.45 5.97 -1.90
CA LEU A 48 10.03 5.58 -1.90
C LEU A 48 9.86 4.13 -1.46
N ALA A 49 10.75 3.25 -1.93
CA ALA A 49 10.76 1.85 -1.54
C ALA A 49 10.93 1.66 -0.03
N TYR A 50 11.91 2.35 0.58
CA TYR A 50 12.14 2.32 2.03
C TYR A 50 10.96 2.87 2.82
N GLN A 51 10.32 3.95 2.35
CA GLN A 51 9.15 4.50 3.02
C GLN A 51 7.96 3.54 2.99
N LEU A 52 7.68 2.93 1.83
CA LEU A 52 6.61 1.94 1.71
C LEU A 52 6.91 0.69 2.55
N GLU A 53 8.17 0.28 2.65
CA GLU A 53 8.59 -0.86 3.47
C GLU A 53 8.44 -0.55 4.96
N SER A 54 8.84 0.66 5.39
CA SER A 54 8.66 1.17 6.76
C SER A 54 7.18 1.25 7.16
N LEU A 55 6.30 1.59 6.21
CA LEU A 55 4.84 1.59 6.41
C LEU A 55 4.24 0.18 6.53
N GLY A 56 5.02 -0.88 6.37
CA GLY A 56 4.49 -2.24 6.45
C GLY A 56 3.88 -2.76 5.14
N LEU A 57 3.83 -1.95 4.08
CA LEU A 57 3.02 -2.25 2.88
C LEU A 57 3.68 -3.25 1.92
N VAL A 58 5.00 -3.21 1.82
CA VAL A 58 5.76 -3.89 0.78
C VAL A 58 7.02 -4.57 1.34
N HIS A 59 7.55 -5.51 0.57
CA HIS A 59 8.87 -6.08 0.75
C HIS A 59 9.83 -5.50 -0.29
N LEU A 60 10.94 -4.96 0.21
CA LEU A 60 12.06 -4.51 -0.59
C LEU A 60 13.10 -5.62 -0.73
N THR A 61 13.42 -6.03 -1.96
CA THR A 61 14.43 -7.04 -2.28
C THR A 61 15.29 -6.57 -3.44
N ARG A 62 16.59 -6.32 -3.20
CA ARG A 62 17.57 -5.90 -4.22
C ARG A 62 17.06 -4.77 -5.15
N ASN A 63 16.41 -3.75 -4.59
CA ASN A 63 15.80 -2.60 -5.29
C ASN A 63 14.43 -2.85 -5.96
N LYS A 64 13.89 -4.05 -5.81
CA LYS A 64 12.56 -4.40 -6.30
C LYS A 64 11.57 -4.48 -5.14
N VAL A 65 10.35 -4.05 -5.40
CA VAL A 65 9.33 -3.86 -4.37
C VAL A 65 8.13 -4.75 -4.69
N THR A 66 7.70 -5.54 -3.71
CA THR A 66 6.56 -6.47 -3.85
C THR A 66 5.55 -6.21 -2.75
N ILE A 67 4.25 -6.29 -3.06
CA ILE A 67 3.22 -6.13 -2.03
C ILE A 67 3.33 -7.27 -1.01
N ARG A 68 3.25 -6.96 0.29
CA ARG A 68 3.31 -8.01 1.33
C ARG A 68 2.07 -8.89 1.38
N CYS A 69 0.90 -8.32 1.09
CA CYS A 69 -0.37 -8.97 1.34
C CYS A 69 -1.42 -8.55 0.31
N GLU A 70 -2.20 -9.49 -0.22
CA GLU A 70 -3.26 -9.20 -1.18
C GLU A 70 -4.36 -8.31 -0.59
N LEU A 71 -4.61 -8.40 0.72
CA LEU A 71 -5.52 -7.49 1.43
C LEU A 71 -5.14 -6.00 1.23
N TYR A 72 -3.83 -5.70 1.22
CA TYR A 72 -3.34 -4.35 0.99
C TYR A 72 -3.54 -3.95 -0.47
N ARG A 73 -3.26 -4.88 -1.40
CA ARG A 73 -3.51 -4.66 -2.83
C ARG A 73 -4.97 -4.33 -3.09
N ASP A 74 -5.91 -5.06 -2.50
CA ASP A 74 -7.35 -4.84 -2.69
C ASP A 74 -7.82 -3.51 -2.07
N TYR A 75 -7.44 -3.26 -0.80
CA TYR A 75 -7.84 -2.05 -0.08
C TYR A 75 -7.26 -0.77 -0.71
N PHE A 76 -5.96 -0.75 -0.99
CA PHE A 76 -5.32 0.41 -1.60
C PHE A 76 -5.61 0.51 -3.10
N GLY A 77 -5.71 -0.61 -3.81
CA GLY A 77 -6.09 -0.63 -5.22
C GLY A 77 -7.45 0.00 -5.44
N SER A 78 -8.46 -0.40 -4.66
CA SER A 78 -9.80 0.20 -4.71
C SER A 78 -9.77 1.70 -4.42
N ARG A 79 -9.03 2.14 -3.40
CA ARG A 79 -8.91 3.58 -3.08
C ARG A 79 -8.15 4.38 -4.13
N LEU A 80 -7.08 3.83 -4.68
CA LEU A 80 -6.25 4.48 -5.69
C LEU A 80 -6.96 4.56 -7.05
N ALA A 81 -7.83 3.59 -7.36
CA ALA A 81 -8.72 3.68 -8.52
C ALA A 81 -9.72 4.83 -8.36
N ASN A 82 -10.37 4.94 -7.19
CA ASN A 82 -11.29 6.05 -6.90
C ASN A 82 -10.58 7.41 -6.77
N PHE A 83 -9.29 7.44 -6.40
CA PHE A 83 -8.51 8.67 -6.31
C PHE A 83 -8.17 9.26 -7.70
N GLY A 84 -8.28 8.47 -8.77
CA GLY A 84 -8.01 8.89 -10.16
C GLY A 84 -9.25 9.15 -11.02
N GLU A 85 -10.45 8.75 -10.59
CA GLU A 85 -11.72 8.96 -11.30
C GLU A 85 -12.31 10.34 -10.97
N GLY A 86 -11.53 11.37 -11.30
CA GLY A 86 -11.87 12.78 -11.14
C GLY A 86 -11.06 13.62 -12.11
N SER A 87 -11.23 13.35 -13.40
CA SER A 87 -10.79 14.20 -14.51
C SER A 87 -11.98 14.50 -15.41
#